data_AF-A0A9W4XA78-F1
#
_entry.id   AF-A0A9W4XA78-F1
#
_cell.length_a   1.000
_cell.length_b   1.000
_cell.length_c   1.000
_cell.angle_alpha   90.00
_cell.angle_beta   90.00
_cell.angle_gamma   90.00
#
_symmetry.space_group_name_H-M   'P 1'
#
loop_
_entity.id
_entity.type
_entity.pdbx_description
1 polymer ?
#
loop_
_entity_poly.entity_id
_entity_poly.type
_entity_poly.pdbx_seq_one_letter_code
_entity_poly.pdbx_strand_id
1 'polypeptide(L)'
;MRIYIHNLFIKVGRRLNIRQIALASGEIYLTRFLTRVSLKEVNIYLLVTTCLYVACKIEECPQHIRLILSEARSIWPEYIPSDISKLAEFEFYLIEEMDSYLILHHPYKSLIQIRDYLDLNYGKFGIKLTQETMQNSWSLINDSYITDIHLLLPPHIIAVSAIYITIVLKKNLLQLKNLNENGQNNNTKDEMNIDDLMSLNGIQKNNKKKSNNNNENGNDDFELDILDEDTIKINKFMNFLEHSHINLDEIVEAVQDMMNVYLVWNRYNEQTVKKQLQAMLLNKI
;
A
#
# COMPACT_ATOMS: atom_id res chain seq x y z
N MET A 1 -7.96 -13.91 0.01
CA MET A 1 -9.30 -13.28 -0.03
C MET A 1 -9.23 -11.76 -0.08
N ARG A 2 -8.59 -11.07 0.86
CA ARG A 2 -8.55 -9.59 0.88
C ARG A 2 -7.94 -8.96 -0.37
N ILE A 3 -6.80 -9.49 -0.86
CA ILE A 3 -6.21 -9.12 -2.16
C ILE A 3 -7.21 -9.27 -3.32
N TYR A 4 -8.03 -10.32 -3.31
CA TYR A 4 -9.07 -10.50 -4.34
C TYR A 4 -10.12 -9.40 -4.25
N ILE A 5 -10.62 -9.08 -3.05
CA ILE A 5 -11.64 -8.06 -2.86
C ILE A 5 -11.12 -6.66 -3.24
N HIS A 6 -9.89 -6.31 -2.85
CA HIS A 6 -9.24 -5.08 -3.29
C HIS A 6 -9.17 -4.98 -4.82
N ASN A 7 -8.80 -6.07 -5.50
CA ASN A 7 -8.83 -6.11 -6.97
C ASN A 7 -10.25 -5.95 -7.55
N LEU A 8 -11.31 -6.41 -6.86
CA LEU A 8 -12.70 -6.16 -7.27
C LEU A 8 -13.05 -4.68 -7.16
N PHE A 9 -12.65 -4.00 -6.07
CA PHE A 9 -12.83 -2.56 -5.90
C PHE A 9 -12.14 -1.77 -7.02
N ILE A 10 -10.87 -2.07 -7.31
CA ILE A 10 -10.13 -1.40 -8.39
C ILE A 10 -10.81 -1.63 -9.75
N LYS A 11 -11.27 -2.86 -10.05
CA LYS A 11 -11.94 -3.17 -11.33
C LYS A 11 -13.21 -2.33 -11.51
N VAL A 12 -14.06 -2.25 -10.49
CA VAL A 12 -15.30 -1.44 -10.54
C VAL A 12 -15.00 0.05 -10.53
N GLY A 13 -14.07 0.49 -9.68
CA GLY A 13 -13.66 1.88 -9.55
C GLY A 13 -13.11 2.48 -10.85
N ARG A 14 -12.26 1.73 -11.55
CA ARG A 14 -11.76 2.12 -12.88
C ARG A 14 -12.86 2.18 -13.92
N ARG A 15 -13.83 1.25 -13.87
CA ARG A 15 -14.95 1.22 -14.81
C ARG A 15 -15.89 2.42 -14.62
N LEU A 16 -16.19 2.78 -13.37
CA LEU A 16 -17.01 3.95 -13.01
C LEU A 16 -16.23 5.27 -13.03
N ASN A 17 -14.91 5.24 -13.25
CA ASN A 17 -14.00 6.40 -13.21
C ASN A 17 -14.13 7.22 -11.91
N ILE A 18 -14.14 6.53 -10.77
CA ILE A 18 -14.29 7.13 -9.44
C ILE A 18 -12.91 7.57 -8.89
N ARG A 19 -12.90 8.63 -8.07
CA ARG A 19 -11.71 9.13 -7.38
C ARG A 19 -11.17 8.11 -6.36
N GLN A 20 -9.85 8.07 -6.19
CA GLN A 20 -9.18 7.15 -5.27
C GLN A 20 -9.66 7.24 -3.82
N ILE A 21 -10.02 8.45 -3.35
CA ILE A 21 -10.52 8.66 -1.98
C ILE A 21 -11.81 7.87 -1.73
N ALA A 22 -12.75 7.88 -2.69
CA ALA A 22 -14.00 7.13 -2.54
C ALA A 22 -13.79 5.60 -2.63
N LEU A 23 -12.78 5.15 -3.38
CA LEU A 23 -12.40 3.73 -3.38
C LEU A 23 -11.82 3.32 -2.02
N ALA A 24 -10.90 4.13 -1.48
CA ALA A 24 -10.32 3.94 -0.15
C ALA A 24 -11.40 3.89 0.95
N SER A 25 -12.37 4.81 0.93
CA SER A 25 -13.49 4.80 1.88
C SER A 25 -14.34 3.53 1.75
N GLY A 26 -14.63 3.09 0.52
CA GLY A 26 -15.36 1.86 0.26
C GLY A 26 -14.65 0.61 0.81
N GLU A 27 -13.32 0.54 0.71
CA GLU A 27 -12.52 -0.57 1.25
C GLU A 27 -12.48 -0.58 2.78
N ILE A 28 -12.44 0.59 3.42
CA ILE A 28 -12.56 0.69 4.88
C ILE A 28 -13.96 0.25 5.33
N TYR A 29 -15.04 0.69 4.66
CA TYR A 29 -16.39 0.25 4.98
C TYR A 29 -16.54 -1.26 4.87
N LEU A 30 -15.99 -1.85 3.81
CA LEU A 30 -15.95 -3.31 3.67
C LEU A 30 -15.23 -3.95 4.87
N THR A 31 -14.02 -3.50 5.19
CA THR A 31 -13.24 -4.11 6.27
C THR A 31 -13.98 -3.99 7.62
N ARG A 32 -14.62 -2.83 7.89
CA ARG A 32 -15.42 -2.61 9.10
C ARG A 32 -16.70 -3.44 9.14
N PHE A 33 -17.35 -3.67 8.01
CA PHE A 33 -18.53 -4.53 7.94
C PHE A 33 -18.15 -6.00 8.19
N LEU A 34 -17.04 -6.46 7.62
CA LEU A 34 -16.56 -7.84 7.73
C LEU A 34 -15.99 -8.20 9.12
N THR A 35 -15.76 -7.24 10.01
CA THR A 35 -15.40 -7.54 11.41
C THR A 35 -16.62 -7.95 12.24
N ARG A 36 -17.83 -7.56 11.82
CA ARG A 36 -19.10 -7.90 12.48
C ARG A 36 -19.84 -9.04 11.78
N VAL A 37 -19.81 -9.08 10.45
CA VAL A 37 -20.58 -10.04 9.64
C VAL A 37 -19.66 -11.05 8.94
N SER A 38 -20.08 -12.31 8.96
CA SER A 38 -19.36 -13.40 8.29
C SER A 38 -19.45 -13.30 6.76
N LEU A 39 -18.30 -13.47 6.09
CA LEU A 39 -18.20 -13.52 4.63
C LEU A 39 -19.07 -14.61 3.97
N LYS A 40 -19.45 -15.65 4.71
CA LYS A 40 -20.21 -16.80 4.18
C LYS A 40 -21.69 -16.50 3.96
N GLU A 41 -22.21 -15.50 4.64
CA GLU A 41 -23.65 -15.18 4.65
C GLU A 41 -24.00 -14.09 3.62
N VAL A 42 -22.98 -13.44 3.06
CA VAL A 42 -23.13 -12.23 2.25
C VAL A 42 -22.60 -12.44 0.83
N ASN A 43 -23.33 -11.88 -0.14
CA ASN A 43 -22.84 -11.77 -1.50
C ASN A 43 -21.79 -10.64 -1.59
N ILE A 44 -20.51 -11.04 -1.69
CA ILE A 44 -19.37 -10.11 -1.74
C ILE A 44 -19.46 -9.12 -2.90
N TYR A 45 -19.95 -9.53 -4.07
CA TYR A 45 -20.04 -8.64 -5.24
C TYR A 45 -21.07 -7.53 -5.01
N LEU A 46 -22.21 -7.87 -4.40
CA LEU A 46 -23.21 -6.89 -3.99
C LEU A 46 -22.68 -5.98 -2.88
N LEU A 47 -21.94 -6.53 -1.91
CA LEU A 47 -21.31 -5.76 -0.84
C LEU A 47 -20.29 -4.76 -1.36
N VAL A 48 -19.35 -5.17 -2.20
CA VAL A 48 -18.36 -4.27 -2.83
C VAL A 48 -19.07 -3.13 -3.57
N THR A 49 -20.10 -3.45 -4.35
CA THR A 49 -20.88 -2.46 -5.10
C THR A 49 -21.61 -1.47 -4.18
N THR A 50 -22.17 -1.96 -3.07
CA THR A 50 -22.90 -1.14 -2.10
C THR A 50 -21.96 -0.26 -1.27
N CYS A 51 -20.83 -0.80 -0.80
CA CYS A 51 -19.80 -0.03 -0.12
C CYS A 51 -19.28 1.12 -0.99
N LEU A 52 -19.03 0.86 -2.28
CA LEU A 52 -18.60 1.88 -3.22
C LEU A 52 -19.69 2.94 -3.45
N TYR A 53 -20.96 2.53 -3.53
CA TYR A 53 -22.08 3.46 -3.66
C TYR A 53 -22.21 4.40 -2.46
N VAL A 54 -22.18 3.86 -1.24
CA VAL A 54 -22.23 4.66 0.00
C VAL A 54 -21.04 5.60 0.07
N ALA A 55 -19.82 5.10 -0.18
CA ALA A 55 -18.61 5.92 -0.17
C ALA A 55 -18.68 7.08 -1.16
N CYS A 56 -19.20 6.84 -2.37
CA CYS A 56 -19.40 7.90 -3.36
C CYS A 56 -20.35 9.01 -2.87
N LYS A 57 -21.40 8.65 -2.14
CA LYS A 57 -22.35 9.62 -1.59
C LYS A 57 -21.74 10.47 -0.47
N ILE A 58 -20.94 9.85 0.40
CA ILE A 58 -20.33 10.53 1.55
C ILE A 58 -19.13 11.40 1.14
N GLU A 59 -18.34 10.96 0.16
CA GLU A 59 -17.16 11.70 -0.33
C GLU A 59 -17.49 12.81 -1.34
N GLU A 60 -18.76 13.22 -1.45
CA GLU A 60 -19.22 14.28 -2.37
C GLU A 60 -18.92 13.98 -3.85
N CYS A 61 -18.97 12.70 -4.26
CA CYS A 61 -19.00 12.29 -5.67
C CYS A 61 -20.17 11.33 -5.94
N PRO A 62 -21.42 11.81 -5.81
CA PRO A 62 -22.59 10.95 -5.91
C PRO A 62 -22.73 10.38 -7.32
N GLN A 63 -22.98 9.08 -7.39
CA GLN A 63 -23.25 8.36 -8.62
C GLN A 63 -24.69 7.84 -8.58
N HIS A 64 -25.38 7.87 -9.72
CA HIS A 64 -26.75 7.34 -9.77
C HIS A 64 -26.76 5.84 -9.51
N ILE A 65 -27.65 5.39 -8.63
CA ILE A 65 -27.77 3.99 -8.22
C ILE A 65 -27.92 3.02 -9.40
N ARG A 66 -28.66 3.44 -10.44
CA ARG A 66 -28.86 2.65 -11.66
C ARG A 66 -27.56 2.46 -12.46
N LEU A 67 -26.70 3.48 -12.49
CA LEU A 67 -25.41 3.44 -13.20
C LEU A 67 -24.44 2.49 -12.50
N ILE A 68 -24.32 2.59 -11.17
CA ILE A 68 -23.45 1.69 -10.40
C ILE A 68 -23.88 0.24 -10.58
N LEU A 69 -25.19 -0.03 -10.47
CA LEU A 69 -25.72 -1.38 -10.64
C LEU A 69 -25.51 -1.91 -12.07
N SER A 70 -25.67 -1.07 -13.10
CA SER A 70 -25.44 -1.48 -14.49
C SER A 70 -23.97 -1.78 -14.77
N GLU A 71 -23.03 -0.95 -14.27
CA GLU A 71 -21.60 -1.22 -14.45
C GLU A 71 -21.15 -2.45 -13.68
N ALA A 72 -21.63 -2.63 -12.45
CA ALA A 72 -21.31 -3.82 -11.67
C ALA A 72 -21.83 -5.10 -12.35
N ARG A 73 -23.04 -5.07 -12.93
CA ARG A 73 -23.59 -6.19 -13.73
C ARG A 73 -22.83 -6.42 -15.04
N SER A 74 -22.30 -5.36 -15.67
CA SER A 74 -21.44 -5.52 -16.85
C SER A 74 -20.16 -6.29 -16.53
N ILE A 75 -19.65 -6.20 -15.30
CA ILE A 75 -18.45 -6.92 -14.87
C ILE A 75 -18.81 -8.32 -14.32
N TRP A 76 -19.91 -8.42 -13.58
CA TRP A 76 -20.33 -9.63 -12.86
C TRP A 76 -21.83 -9.93 -13.05
N PRO A 77 -22.25 -10.37 -14.25
CA PRO A 77 -23.67 -10.56 -14.55
C PRO A 77 -24.31 -11.68 -13.73
N GLU A 78 -23.55 -12.72 -13.38
CA GLU A 78 -24.02 -13.90 -12.64
C GLU A 78 -24.29 -13.63 -11.16
N TYR A 79 -23.62 -12.62 -10.58
CA TYR A 79 -23.59 -12.43 -9.12
C TYR A 79 -24.41 -11.24 -8.64
N ILE A 80 -24.90 -10.38 -9.54
CA ILE A 80 -25.59 -9.13 -9.16
C ILE A 80 -27.05 -9.16 -9.62
N PRO A 81 -28.02 -9.00 -8.69
CA PRO A 81 -29.44 -9.02 -9.03
C PRO A 81 -29.85 -7.86 -9.95
N SER A 82 -30.92 -8.03 -10.74
CA SER A 82 -31.51 -6.99 -11.60
C SER A 82 -31.99 -5.78 -10.80
N ASP A 83 -32.47 -6.04 -9.60
CA ASP A 83 -33.36 -5.15 -8.86
C ASP A 83 -32.60 -4.12 -8.05
N ILE A 84 -32.93 -2.85 -8.29
CA ILE A 84 -32.34 -1.70 -7.61
C ILE A 84 -32.67 -1.71 -6.11
N SER A 85 -33.86 -2.21 -5.76
CA SER A 85 -34.32 -2.31 -4.37
C SER A 85 -33.39 -3.16 -3.52
N LYS A 86 -32.76 -4.21 -4.07
CA LYS A 86 -31.83 -5.06 -3.32
C LYS A 86 -30.55 -4.32 -2.92
N LEU A 87 -30.06 -3.44 -3.80
CA LEU A 87 -28.92 -2.60 -3.49
C LEU A 87 -29.29 -1.53 -2.45
N ALA A 88 -30.49 -0.96 -2.53
CA ALA A 88 -30.98 0.03 -1.55
C ALA A 88 -31.25 -0.59 -0.16
N GLU A 89 -31.83 -1.80 -0.10
CA GLU A 89 -31.97 -2.57 1.15
C GLU A 89 -30.59 -2.84 1.76
N PHE A 90 -29.63 -3.29 0.96
CA PHE A 90 -28.30 -3.60 1.45
C PHE A 90 -27.51 -2.35 1.88
N GLU A 91 -27.77 -1.21 1.25
CA GLU A 91 -27.26 0.09 1.68
C GLU A 91 -27.72 0.44 3.09
N PHE A 92 -29.01 0.26 3.36
CA PHE A 92 -29.58 0.51 4.69
C PHE A 92 -28.91 -0.37 5.75
N TYR A 93 -28.81 -1.69 5.50
CA TYR A 93 -28.13 -2.62 6.41
C TYR A 93 -26.66 -2.26 6.62
N LEU A 94 -25.94 -1.85 5.57
CA LEU A 94 -24.53 -1.47 5.67
C LEU A 94 -24.33 -0.24 6.58
N ILE A 95 -25.23 0.75 6.50
CA ILE A 95 -25.17 1.96 7.33
C ILE A 95 -25.53 1.64 8.79
N GLU A 96 -26.54 0.80 9.00
CA GLU A 96 -26.96 0.31 10.32
C GLU A 96 -25.81 -0.44 11.00
N GLU A 97 -25.17 -1.38 10.29
CA GLU A 97 -24.10 -2.20 10.84
C GLU A 97 -22.81 -1.40 11.14
N MET A 98 -22.65 -0.21 10.55
CA MET A 98 -21.53 0.70 10.82
C MET A 98 -21.86 1.79 11.84
N ASP A 99 -23.04 1.75 12.47
CA ASP A 99 -23.53 2.74 13.44
C ASP A 99 -23.47 4.18 12.90
N SER A 100 -23.66 4.38 11.59
CA SER A 100 -23.56 5.68 10.91
C SER A 100 -22.21 6.43 11.01
N TYR A 101 -21.13 5.77 11.45
CA TYR A 101 -19.79 6.36 11.41
C TYR A 101 -19.21 6.28 10.00
N LEU A 102 -19.56 7.24 9.14
CA LEU A 102 -19.20 7.22 7.72
C LEU A 102 -18.02 8.12 7.35
N ILE A 103 -17.67 9.11 8.16
CA ILE A 103 -16.57 10.04 7.86
C ILE A 103 -15.24 9.39 8.22
N LEU A 104 -14.30 9.36 7.27
CA LEU A 104 -12.99 8.75 7.41
C LEU A 104 -11.87 9.76 7.14
N HIS A 105 -10.75 9.61 7.84
CA HIS A 105 -9.56 10.42 7.62
C HIS A 105 -8.49 9.59 6.92
N HIS A 106 -8.14 9.97 5.69
CA HIS A 106 -7.19 9.21 4.88
C HIS A 106 -5.74 9.70 5.04
N PRO A 107 -4.75 8.79 4.95
CA PRO A 107 -3.31 9.11 4.99
C PRO A 107 -2.83 10.04 3.86
N TYR A 108 -3.53 10.14 2.73
CA TYR A 108 -3.13 11.01 1.61
C TYR A 108 -2.97 12.49 2.01
N LYS A 109 -3.86 12.98 2.88
CA LYS A 109 -3.80 14.37 3.37
C LYS A 109 -2.56 14.57 4.25
N SER A 110 -2.27 13.62 5.13
CA SER A 110 -1.08 13.65 5.98
C SER A 110 0.21 13.58 5.15
N LEU A 111 0.25 12.75 4.10
CA LEU A 111 1.38 12.67 3.16
C LEU A 111 1.71 14.05 2.55
N ILE A 112 0.68 14.76 2.07
CA ILE A 112 0.81 16.11 1.51
C ILE A 112 1.32 17.10 2.56
N GLN A 113 0.76 17.07 3.77
CA GLN A 113 1.17 17.95 4.87
C GLN A 113 2.63 17.73 5.27
N ILE A 114 3.09 16.48 5.32
CA ILE A 114 4.49 16.14 5.65
C ILE A 114 5.42 16.67 4.56
N ARG A 115 5.08 16.51 3.28
CA ARG A 115 5.84 17.10 2.18
C ARG A 115 5.98 18.61 2.31
N ASP A 116 4.85 19.30 2.48
CA ASP A 116 4.84 20.76 2.57
C ASP A 116 5.64 21.26 3.78
N TYR A 117 5.58 20.53 4.91
CA TYR A 117 6.38 20.82 6.10
C TYR A 117 7.89 20.63 5.87
N LEU A 118 8.29 19.55 5.18
CA LEU A 118 9.69 19.29 4.85
C LEU A 118 10.25 20.33 3.87
N ASP A 119 9.45 20.75 2.89
CA ASP A 119 9.82 21.78 1.92
C ASP A 119 10.01 23.16 2.60
N LEU A 120 9.12 23.54 3.52
CA LEU A 120 9.25 24.80 4.28
C LEU A 120 10.46 24.80 5.23
N ASN A 121 10.77 23.64 5.82
CA ASN A 121 11.87 23.49 6.79
C ASN A 121 13.14 22.90 6.16
N TYR A 122 13.35 23.12 4.87
CA TYR A 122 14.51 22.61 4.15
C TYR A 122 15.84 23.02 4.79
N GLY A 123 15.92 24.23 5.36
CA GLY A 123 17.13 24.70 6.06
C GLY A 123 17.50 23.90 7.31
N LYS A 124 16.54 23.19 7.93
CA LYS A 124 16.75 22.41 9.16
C LYS A 124 16.98 20.92 8.89
N PHE A 125 16.22 20.34 7.97
CA PHE A 125 16.27 18.89 7.69
C PHE A 125 17.03 18.56 6.39
N GLY A 126 17.15 19.51 5.45
CA GLY A 126 17.92 19.34 4.22
C GLY A 126 17.42 18.20 3.32
N ILE A 127 16.12 17.89 3.39
CA ILE A 127 15.44 16.87 2.57
C ILE A 127 14.34 17.53 1.77
N LYS A 128 14.29 17.17 0.50
CA LYS A 128 13.15 17.43 -0.37
C LYS A 128 12.61 16.11 -0.89
N LEU A 129 11.29 15.91 -0.74
CA LEU A 129 10.63 14.76 -1.35
C LEU A 129 10.51 15.01 -2.86
N THR A 130 11.05 14.09 -3.65
CA THR A 130 10.94 14.15 -5.10
C THR A 130 9.54 13.71 -5.54
N GLN A 131 9.09 14.15 -6.71
CA GLN A 131 7.79 13.73 -7.25
C GLN A 131 7.69 12.21 -7.39
N GLU A 132 8.78 11.54 -7.76
CA GLU A 132 8.87 10.07 -7.81
C GLU A 132 8.64 9.43 -6.43
N THR A 133 9.31 9.94 -5.38
CA THR A 133 9.11 9.43 -4.02
C THR A 133 7.68 9.64 -3.54
N MET A 134 7.07 10.78 -3.87
CA MET A 134 5.67 11.05 -3.57
C MET A 134 4.72 10.07 -4.27
N GLN A 135 4.96 9.79 -5.55
CA GLN A 135 4.14 8.84 -6.32
C GLN A 135 4.28 7.41 -5.79
N ASN A 136 5.49 6.99 -5.44
CA ASN A 136 5.74 5.67 -4.86
C ASN A 136 5.11 5.54 -3.46
N SER A 137 5.26 6.55 -2.61
CA SER A 137 4.57 6.59 -1.30
C SER A 137 3.06 6.59 -1.46
N TRP A 138 2.51 7.28 -2.46
CA TRP A 138 1.07 7.26 -2.76
C TRP A 138 0.61 5.85 -3.15
N SER A 139 1.34 5.17 -4.03
CA SER A 139 1.03 3.79 -4.43
C SER A 139 1.11 2.82 -3.24
N LEU A 140 2.12 2.94 -2.39
CA LEU A 140 2.24 2.15 -1.15
C LEU A 140 1.05 2.36 -0.21
N ILE A 141 0.60 3.61 -0.07
CA ILE A 141 -0.60 3.92 0.71
C ILE A 141 -1.83 3.23 0.10
N ASN A 142 -2.00 3.26 -1.23
CA ASN A 142 -3.11 2.56 -1.89
C ASN A 142 -3.09 1.05 -1.58
N ASP A 143 -1.92 0.42 -1.65
CA ASP A 143 -1.75 -1.01 -1.38
C ASP A 143 -2.00 -1.34 0.10
N SER A 144 -1.72 -0.40 1.01
CA SER A 144 -1.91 -0.61 2.44
C SER A 144 -3.38 -0.80 2.86
N TYR A 145 -4.36 -0.41 2.03
CA TYR A 145 -5.79 -0.69 2.28
C TYR A 145 -6.14 -2.18 2.22
N ILE A 146 -5.26 -2.99 1.65
CA ILE A 146 -5.39 -4.45 1.66
C ILE A 146 -5.19 -5.02 3.07
N THR A 147 -4.52 -4.30 3.98
CA THR A 147 -4.26 -4.72 5.37
C THR A 147 -5.30 -4.14 6.34
N ASP A 148 -5.20 -4.52 7.61
CA ASP A 148 -6.08 -3.99 8.68
C ASP A 148 -5.49 -2.73 9.34
N ILE A 149 -4.34 -2.25 8.86
CA ILE A 149 -3.59 -1.14 9.43
C ILE A 149 -4.42 0.13 9.60
N HIS A 150 -5.35 0.40 8.68
CA HIS A 150 -6.21 1.57 8.69
C HIS A 150 -7.26 1.56 9.81
N LEU A 151 -7.46 0.42 10.47
CA LEU A 151 -8.33 0.29 11.65
C LEU A 151 -7.55 0.38 12.96
N LEU A 152 -6.23 0.17 12.91
CA LEU A 152 -5.38 0.07 14.10
C LEU A 152 -4.57 1.35 14.32
N LEU A 153 -4.02 1.93 13.25
CA LEU A 153 -3.07 3.03 13.33
C LEU A 153 -3.63 4.34 12.80
N PRO A 154 -3.22 5.50 13.37
CA PRO A 154 -3.54 6.81 12.83
C PRO A 154 -3.02 7.03 11.40
N PRO A 155 -3.72 7.84 10.58
CA PRO A 155 -3.37 8.06 9.17
C PRO A 155 -2.02 8.75 8.95
N HIS A 156 -1.55 9.54 9.92
CA HIS A 156 -0.24 10.19 9.81
C HIS A 156 0.92 9.19 9.94
N ILE A 157 0.76 8.13 10.74
CA ILE A 157 1.77 7.09 10.91
C ILE A 157 1.90 6.27 9.64
N ILE A 158 0.76 5.86 9.06
CA ILE A 158 0.71 5.16 7.77
C ILE A 158 1.42 5.97 6.67
N ALA A 159 1.19 7.29 6.62
CA ALA A 159 1.84 8.17 5.65
C ALA A 159 3.37 8.24 5.86
N VAL A 160 3.83 8.35 7.12
CA VAL A 160 5.26 8.36 7.46
C VAL A 160 5.92 7.03 7.13
N SER A 161 5.27 5.91 7.44
CA SER A 161 5.76 4.56 7.12
C SER A 161 5.91 4.35 5.62
N ALA A 162 4.96 4.84 4.81
CA ALA A 162 5.07 4.79 3.36
C ALA A 162 6.25 5.62 2.80
N ILE A 163 6.49 6.81 3.36
CA ILE A 163 7.67 7.63 3.01
C ILE A 163 8.95 6.88 3.41
N TYR A 164 9.00 6.34 4.62
CA TYR A 164 10.16 5.61 5.14
C TYR A 164 10.53 4.43 4.24
N ILE A 165 9.55 3.58 3.90
CA ILE A 165 9.75 2.46 2.97
C ILE A 165 10.27 2.96 1.63
N THR A 166 9.71 4.05 1.09
CA THR A 166 10.12 4.59 -0.21
C THR A 166 11.57 5.07 -0.21
N ILE A 167 12.01 5.76 0.85
CA ILE A 167 13.38 6.26 0.99
C ILE A 167 14.36 5.08 1.13
N VAL A 168 14.03 4.09 1.96
CA VAL A 168 14.89 2.92 2.21
C VAL A 168 14.97 2.01 0.98
N LEU A 169 13.84 1.75 0.30
CA LEU A 169 13.81 0.91 -0.91
C LEU A 169 14.62 1.53 -2.06
N LYS A 170 14.62 2.87 -2.21
CA LYS A 170 15.40 3.54 -3.25
C LYS A 170 16.89 3.25 -3.12
N LYS A 171 17.41 3.24 -1.87
CA LYS A 171 18.80 2.85 -1.57
C LYS A 171 19.09 1.41 -2.02
N ASN A 172 18.22 0.45 -1.69
CA ASN A 172 18.44 -0.96 -2.01
C ASN A 172 18.39 -1.24 -3.53
N LEU A 173 17.48 -0.60 -4.26
CA LEU A 173 17.40 -0.72 -5.73
C LEU A 173 18.64 -0.16 -6.43
N LEU A 174 19.20 0.95 -5.93
CA LEU A 174 20.43 1.52 -6.46
C LEU A 174 21.64 0.64 -6.15
N GLN A 175 21.71 0.05 -4.94
CA GLN A 175 22.75 -0.92 -4.60
C GLN A 175 22.72 -2.17 -5.49
N LEU A 176 21.54 -2.72 -5.80
CA LEU A 176 21.39 -3.85 -6.71
C LEU A 176 21.80 -3.50 -8.15
N LYS A 177 21.44 -2.31 -8.65
CA LYS A 177 21.89 -1.83 -9.96
C LYS A 177 23.41 -1.65 -10.02
N ASN A 178 24.03 -1.08 -8.99
CA ASN A 178 25.47 -0.90 -8.91
C ASN A 178 26.24 -2.25 -8.81
N LEU A 179 25.62 -3.28 -8.21
CA LEU A 179 26.17 -4.64 -8.19
C LEU A 179 26.07 -5.32 -9.56
N ASN A 180 25.00 -5.10 -10.32
CA ASN A 180 24.83 -5.62 -11.67
C ASN A 180 25.70 -4.89 -12.71
N GLU A 181 25.96 -3.59 -12.56
CA GLU A 181 26.86 -2.84 -13.45
C GLU A 181 28.34 -3.23 -13.29
N ASN A 182 28.73 -3.73 -12.11
CA ASN A 182 30.08 -4.29 -11.89
C ASN A 182 30.21 -5.77 -12.36
N GLY A 183 29.13 -6.36 -12.87
CA GLY A 183 29.06 -7.76 -13.31
C GLY A 183 28.36 -7.91 -14.66
N GLN A 184 29.10 -7.65 -15.75
CA GLN A 184 28.77 -7.90 -17.16
C GLN A 184 28.03 -6.80 -17.92
N ASN A 185 28.77 -6.19 -18.87
CA ASN A 185 28.24 -5.80 -20.17
C ASN A 185 27.38 -6.94 -20.73
N ASN A 186 26.07 -6.74 -20.87
CA ASN A 186 25.31 -7.14 -22.05
C ASN A 186 23.87 -6.62 -22.02
N ASN A 187 23.44 -6.08 -23.16
CA ASN A 187 22.09 -5.65 -23.47
C ASN A 187 21.07 -6.79 -23.26
N THR A 188 20.09 -6.61 -22.37
CA THR A 188 18.72 -7.14 -22.57
C THR A 188 17.70 -6.42 -21.68
N LYS A 189 16.68 -5.92 -22.37
CA LYS A 189 15.37 -5.35 -21.99
C LYS A 189 14.92 -5.41 -20.52
N ASP A 190 14.40 -4.25 -20.11
CA ASP A 190 13.55 -3.98 -18.96
C ASP A 190 12.46 -5.04 -18.74
N GLU A 191 12.56 -5.79 -17.65
CA GLU A 191 11.44 -6.41 -16.94
C GLU A 191 11.89 -6.70 -15.49
N MET A 192 11.14 -6.18 -14.51
CA MET A 192 11.45 -6.34 -13.08
C MET A 192 11.15 -7.78 -12.65
N ASN A 193 12.19 -8.60 -12.41
CA ASN A 193 12.05 -9.94 -11.84
C ASN A 193 12.16 -9.92 -10.31
N ILE A 194 11.27 -10.70 -9.67
CA ILE A 194 10.95 -10.74 -8.23
C ILE A 194 12.02 -11.46 -7.37
N ASP A 195 13.02 -12.08 -7.99
CA ASP A 195 14.03 -12.88 -7.29
C ASP A 195 14.98 -12.04 -6.42
N ASP A 196 15.11 -10.74 -6.70
CA ASP A 196 15.94 -9.82 -5.90
C ASP A 196 15.35 -9.51 -4.52
N LEU A 197 14.05 -9.76 -4.29
CA LEU A 197 13.39 -9.55 -3.00
C LEU A 197 13.72 -10.65 -1.96
N MET A 198 14.20 -11.82 -2.39
CA MET A 198 14.36 -13.00 -1.52
C MET A 198 15.79 -13.25 -1.03
N SER A 199 16.78 -12.45 -1.44
CA SER A 199 18.19 -12.62 -1.04
C SER A 199 18.53 -12.06 0.36
N LEU A 200 17.54 -11.55 1.09
CA LEU A 200 17.66 -10.90 2.41
C LEU A 200 18.18 -11.79 3.56
N ASN A 201 18.27 -13.12 3.41
CA ASN A 201 18.63 -14.03 4.51
C ASN A 201 20.02 -14.70 4.41
N GLY A 202 20.86 -14.33 3.42
CA GLY A 202 22.12 -15.05 3.15
C GLY A 202 23.43 -14.43 3.65
N ILE A 203 23.47 -13.13 3.98
CA ILE A 203 24.75 -12.40 4.09
C ILE A 203 25.11 -12.15 5.55
N GLN A 204 25.61 -13.19 6.24
CA GLN A 204 26.30 -13.00 7.53
C GLN A 204 27.62 -13.76 7.69
N LYS A 205 28.12 -14.44 6.67
CA LYS A 205 29.45 -15.07 6.74
C LYS A 205 30.16 -14.96 5.41
N ASN A 206 31.08 -14.01 5.30
CA ASN A 206 32.43 -14.22 4.76
C ASN A 206 33.13 -12.87 4.55
N ASN A 207 33.82 -12.40 5.58
CA ASN A 207 34.99 -11.53 5.37
C ASN A 207 36.13 -12.03 6.26
N LYS A 208 36.89 -12.99 5.72
CA LYS A 208 38.24 -13.30 6.20
C LYS A 208 39.14 -13.65 5.03
N LYS A 209 40.26 -12.92 4.99
CA LYS A 209 41.50 -13.12 4.23
C LYS A 209 41.52 -12.61 2.79
N LYS A 210 42.29 -11.54 2.58
CA LYS A 210 43.66 -11.67 2.05
C LYS A 210 44.53 -10.48 2.46
N SER A 211 45.73 -10.83 2.91
CA SER A 211 46.83 -9.97 3.35
C SER A 211 47.85 -9.82 2.22
N ASN A 212 48.70 -8.79 2.35
CA ASN A 212 49.98 -8.49 1.69
C ASN A 212 49.86 -7.74 0.34
N ASN A 213 50.56 -6.62 0.08
CA ASN A 213 51.75 -6.01 0.69
C ASN A 213 51.86 -4.49 0.34
N ASN A 214 52.36 -3.71 1.30
CA ASN A 214 53.27 -2.56 1.25
C ASN A 214 53.12 -1.48 0.17
N ASN A 215 52.80 -0.25 0.63
CA ASN A 215 53.82 0.80 0.81
C ASN A 215 53.26 1.98 1.62
N GLU A 216 54.06 2.40 2.60
CA GLU A 216 53.84 3.54 3.49
C GLU A 216 53.95 4.87 2.73
N ASN A 217 53.05 5.82 3.02
CA ASN A 217 53.39 7.20 3.39
C ASN A 217 52.13 8.02 3.76
N GLY A 218 52.01 8.30 5.06
CA GLY A 218 51.44 9.50 5.68
C GLY A 218 50.18 10.16 5.12
N ASN A 219 49.03 9.83 5.73
CA ASN A 219 48.18 10.78 6.47
C ASN A 219 47.07 9.97 7.15
N ASP A 220 47.07 9.98 8.50
CA ASP A 220 45.99 9.42 9.32
C ASP A 220 44.74 10.29 9.18
N ASP A 221 44.00 10.14 8.08
CA ASP A 221 42.56 10.40 8.02
C ASP A 221 41.87 9.05 8.11
N PHE A 222 41.61 8.61 9.34
CA PHE A 222 40.79 7.45 9.65
C PHE A 222 39.37 7.66 9.09
N GLU A 223 39.04 6.91 8.03
CA GLU A 223 37.71 6.41 7.66
C GLU A 223 36.51 7.29 8.01
N LEU A 224 36.22 8.26 7.14
CA LEU A 224 34.84 8.61 6.83
C LEU A 224 34.57 8.12 5.42
N ASP A 225 34.23 6.83 5.33
CA ASP A 225 33.54 6.28 4.17
C ASP A 225 32.46 7.28 3.75
N ILE A 226 32.56 7.72 2.50
CA ILE A 226 31.60 8.59 1.84
C ILE A 226 30.24 7.91 2.00
N LEU A 227 29.44 8.33 2.98
CA LEU A 227 28.09 7.81 3.15
C LEU A 227 27.37 8.03 1.83
N ASP A 228 26.93 6.93 1.19
CA ASP A 228 26.11 6.99 -0.03
C ASP A 228 25.05 8.08 0.14
N GLU A 229 24.80 8.89 -0.89
CA GLU A 229 23.88 10.04 -0.86
C GLU A 229 22.50 9.67 -0.27
N ASP A 230 22.09 8.41 -0.45
CA ASP A 230 20.86 7.86 0.10
C ASP A 230 20.93 7.51 1.59
N THR A 231 22.09 7.10 2.11
CA THR A 231 22.31 6.96 3.55
C THR A 231 22.25 8.32 4.24
N ILE A 232 22.74 9.37 3.59
CA ILE A 232 22.60 10.75 4.06
C ILE A 232 21.12 11.18 4.07
N LYS A 233 20.34 10.84 3.03
CA LYS A 233 18.89 11.10 2.99
C LYS A 233 18.14 10.36 4.10
N ILE A 234 18.48 9.10 4.37
CA ILE A 234 17.88 8.32 5.47
C ILE A 234 18.21 8.98 6.82
N ASN A 235 19.47 9.33 7.07
CA ASN A 235 19.88 9.96 8.34
C ASN A 235 19.18 11.30 8.56
N LYS A 236 19.05 12.13 7.51
CA LYS A 236 18.30 13.37 7.59
C LYS A 236 16.80 13.13 7.89
N PHE A 237 16.22 12.04 7.38
CA PHE A 237 14.82 11.71 7.61
C PHE A 237 14.62 11.18 9.04
N MET A 238 15.58 10.42 9.54
CA MET A 238 15.63 10.03 10.95
C MET A 238 15.72 11.24 11.88
N ASN A 239 16.52 12.26 11.54
CA ASN A 239 16.53 13.51 12.30
C ASN A 239 15.16 14.21 12.31
N PHE A 240 14.38 14.10 11.25
CA PHE A 240 12.99 14.58 11.23
C PHE A 240 12.07 13.74 12.13
N LEU A 241 12.20 12.41 12.10
CA LEU A 241 11.42 11.51 12.97
C LEU A 241 11.71 11.75 14.44
N GLU A 242 12.98 11.91 14.80
CA GLU A 242 13.41 12.23 16.17
C GLU A 242 12.81 13.56 16.65
N HIS A 243 12.80 14.58 15.78
CA HIS A 243 12.28 15.90 16.12
C HIS A 243 10.75 15.98 16.17
N SER A 244 10.05 15.06 15.50
CA SER A 244 8.59 15.04 15.42
C SER A 244 7.92 14.25 16.54
N HIS A 245 8.70 13.51 17.35
CA HIS A 245 8.21 12.67 18.45
C HIS A 245 7.10 11.69 18.05
N ILE A 246 7.13 11.21 16.79
CA ILE A 246 6.20 10.18 16.31
C ILE A 246 6.62 8.85 16.92
N ASN A 247 5.64 8.04 17.33
CA ASN A 247 5.92 6.73 17.92
C ASN A 247 6.60 5.81 16.89
N LEU A 248 7.85 5.44 17.15
CA LEU A 248 8.64 4.59 16.26
C LEU A 248 8.14 3.14 16.26
N ASP A 249 7.57 2.66 17.38
CA ASP A 249 7.08 1.29 17.48
C ASP A 249 5.90 1.08 16.51
N GLU A 250 4.95 2.03 16.48
CA GLU A 250 3.83 2.03 15.55
C GLU A 250 4.28 2.17 14.07
N ILE A 251 5.37 2.91 13.82
CA ILE A 251 5.97 2.97 12.48
C ILE A 251 6.51 1.61 12.07
N VAL A 252 7.21 0.91 12.97
CA VAL A 252 7.78 -0.41 12.67
C VAL A 252 6.67 -1.43 12.40
N GLU A 253 5.63 -1.46 13.22
CA GLU A 253 4.44 -2.31 12.99
C GLU A 253 3.81 -2.02 11.62
N ALA A 254 3.60 -0.74 11.30
CA ALA A 254 3.06 -0.31 10.02
C ALA A 254 3.92 -0.75 8.83
N VAL A 255 5.24 -0.61 8.94
CA VAL A 255 6.18 -0.99 7.89
C VAL A 255 6.16 -2.50 7.68
N GLN A 256 6.18 -3.27 8.77
CA GLN A 256 6.14 -4.72 8.71
C GLN A 256 4.86 -5.21 8.04
N ASP A 257 3.70 -4.65 8.38
CA ASP A 257 2.43 -5.02 7.76
C ASP A 257 2.37 -4.65 6.28
N MET A 258 2.85 -3.46 5.90
CA MET A 258 2.95 -3.06 4.49
C MET A 258 3.85 -4.01 3.69
N MET A 259 4.99 -4.44 4.26
CA MET A 259 5.89 -5.40 3.61
C MET A 259 5.29 -6.80 3.53
N ASN A 260 4.57 -7.24 4.56
CA ASN A 260 3.93 -8.55 4.61
C ASN A 260 2.91 -8.75 3.47
N VAL A 261 2.24 -7.69 3.03
CA VAL A 261 1.33 -7.75 1.86
C VAL A 261 2.04 -8.31 0.64
N TYR A 262 3.24 -7.83 0.34
CA TYR A 262 4.01 -8.24 -0.84
C TYR A 262 4.43 -9.70 -0.77
N LEU A 263 4.73 -10.22 0.43
CA LEU A 263 5.01 -11.65 0.62
C LEU A 263 3.78 -12.52 0.36
N VAL A 264 2.60 -12.08 0.82
CA VAL A 264 1.33 -12.79 0.57
C VAL A 264 0.95 -12.70 -0.90
N TRP A 265 1.23 -11.58 -1.56
CA TRP A 265 0.97 -11.39 -2.99
C TRP A 265 1.70 -12.41 -3.86
N ASN A 266 2.95 -12.75 -3.53
CA ASN A 266 3.71 -13.77 -4.26
C ASN A 266 3.08 -15.17 -4.20
N ARG A 267 2.29 -15.45 -3.16
CA ARG A 267 1.59 -16.73 -2.97
C ARG A 267 0.13 -16.69 -3.42
N TYR A 268 -0.34 -15.54 -3.87
CA TYR A 268 -1.75 -15.32 -4.19
C TYR A 268 -2.13 -15.96 -5.54
N ASN A 269 -3.20 -16.77 -5.52
CA ASN A 269 -3.79 -17.34 -6.72
C ASN A 269 -5.27 -16.94 -6.84
N GLU A 270 -5.58 -16.08 -7.81
CA GLU A 270 -6.94 -15.58 -8.05
C GLU A 270 -7.93 -16.69 -8.41
N GLN A 271 -7.50 -17.71 -9.16
CA GLN A 271 -8.40 -18.77 -9.61
C GLN A 271 -8.93 -19.62 -8.46
N THR A 272 -8.07 -19.93 -7.48
CA THR A 272 -8.46 -20.71 -6.30
C THR A 272 -9.50 -19.96 -5.48
N VAL A 273 -9.27 -18.67 -5.23
CA VAL A 273 -10.20 -17.80 -4.50
C VAL A 273 -11.53 -17.66 -5.23
N LYS A 274 -11.50 -17.41 -6.54
CA LYS A 274 -12.70 -17.28 -7.35
C LYS A 274 -13.53 -18.56 -7.34
N LYS A 275 -12.92 -19.73 -7.48
CA LYS A 275 -13.61 -21.03 -7.43
C LYS A 275 -14.27 -21.27 -6.07
N GLN A 276 -13.59 -20.94 -4.98
CA GLN A 276 -14.16 -21.06 -3.62
C GLN A 276 -15.38 -20.15 -3.43
N LEU A 277 -15.30 -18.90 -3.91
CA LEU A 277 -16.44 -17.97 -3.85
C LEU A 277 -17.61 -18.41 -4.72
N GLN A 278 -17.32 -18.89 -5.92
CA GLN A 278 -18.34 -19.40 -6.83
C GLN A 278 -19.07 -20.60 -6.21
N ALA A 279 -18.33 -21.54 -5.61
CA ALA A 279 -18.92 -22.67 -4.89
C ALA A 279 -19.79 -22.19 -3.71
N MET A 280 -19.34 -21.20 -2.94
CA MET A 280 -20.09 -20.65 -1.81
C MET A 280 -21.40 -19.95 -2.24
N LEU A 281 -21.38 -19.21 -3.35
CA LEU A 281 -22.53 -18.40 -3.79
C LEU A 281 -23.54 -19.21 -4.62
N LEU A 282 -23.07 -20.12 -5.47
CA LEU A 282 -23.93 -20.87 -6.41
C LEU A 282 -24.34 -22.27 -5.89
N ASN A 283 -23.50 -22.92 -5.09
CA ASN A 283 -23.79 -24.26 -4.55
C ASN A 283 -24.23 -24.17 -3.09
N LYS A 284 -25.24 -23.35 -2.74
CA LYS A 284 -25.85 -23.43 -1.39
C LYS A 284 -26.22 -24.89 -1.10
N ILE A 285 -25.41 -25.56 -0.29
CA ILE A 285 -25.71 -26.80 0.43
C ILE A 285 -26.67 -26.43 1.55
#